data_AF-A0A523AQZ5-F1
#
_entry.id   AF-A0A523AQZ5-F1
#
_cell.length_a   1.000
_cell.length_b   1.000
_cell.length_c   1.000
_cell.angle_alpha   90.00
_cell.angle_beta   90.00
_cell.angle_gamma   90.00
#
_symmetry.space_group_name_H-M   'P 1'
#
loop_
_entity.id
_entity.type
_entity.pdbx_description
1 polymer ?
#
loop_
_entity_poly.entity_id
_entity_poly.type
_entity_poly.pdbx_seq_one_letter_code
_entity_poly.pdbx_strand_id
1 'polypeptide(L)'
;MTPLEILLALLLLVVLGWIFLPGWKVLEGRRLALRVNRLEGEVRKLTQENLRLREEVLKKPEQEKAETGKISALVRDLEALRSAIAGAKVSLERLQKKYGLGPGPELLTKILQSQPDLSWALRERLAQDILVGEVGRAVLRSLASSSSLDQVSATSGVPLAVVKSEVRRLQTLGYLDEKLSLTQLGKMSLS
;
A
#
# COMPACT_ATOMS: atom_id res chain seq x y z
N MET A 1 52.56 71.75 36.65
CA MET A 1 51.80 71.05 35.61
C MET A 1 50.92 72.06 34.92
N THR A 2 50.99 72.14 33.60
CA THR A 2 50.12 73.03 32.83
C THR A 2 48.71 72.43 32.77
N PRO A 3 47.63 73.24 32.67
CA PRO A 3 46.26 72.72 32.62
C PRO A 3 46.03 71.75 31.44
N LEU A 4 46.83 71.87 30.39
CA LEU A 4 46.83 71.00 29.22
C LEU A 4 47.34 69.58 29.54
N GLU A 5 48.39 69.46 30.36
CA GLU A 5 48.91 68.15 30.82
C GLU A 5 47.90 67.40 31.69
N ILE A 6 47.15 68.11 32.53
CA ILE A 6 46.13 67.53 33.41
C ILE A 6 44.97 66.98 32.57
N LEU A 7 44.53 67.74 31.56
CA LEU A 7 43.47 67.30 30.64
C LEU A 7 43.90 66.05 29.86
N LEU A 8 45.14 66.02 29.39
CA LEU A 8 45.70 64.91 28.62
C LEU A 8 45.86 63.66 29.50
N ALA A 9 46.32 63.81 30.74
CA ALA A 9 46.43 62.72 31.70
C ALA A 9 45.04 62.15 32.07
N LEU A 10 44.03 63.01 32.25
CA LEU A 10 42.66 62.58 32.54
C LEU A 10 42.06 61.81 31.36
N LEU A 11 42.28 62.28 30.13
CA LEU A 11 41.82 61.64 28.91
C LEU A 11 42.50 60.28 28.70
N LEU A 12 43.80 60.19 29.01
CA LEU A 12 44.54 58.93 28.95
C LEU A 12 44.02 57.90 29.97
N LEU A 13 43.68 58.36 31.19
CA LEU A 13 43.06 57.54 32.24
C LEU A 13 41.68 57.01 31.84
N VAL A 14 40.85 57.83 31.18
CA VAL A 14 39.54 57.42 30.67
C VAL A 14 39.69 56.37 29.57
N VAL A 15 40.62 56.57 28.64
CA VAL A 15 40.89 55.62 27.55
C VAL A 15 41.43 54.29 28.09
N LEU A 16 42.36 54.34 29.05
CA LEU A 16 42.87 53.14 29.73
C LEU A 16 41.77 52.41 30.50
N GLY A 17 40.91 53.13 31.22
CA GLY A 17 39.76 52.54 31.91
C GLY A 17 38.80 51.84 30.94
N TRP A 18 38.54 52.43 29.78
CA TRP A 18 37.68 51.85 28.76
C TRP A 18 38.26 50.58 28.13
N ILE A 19 39.57 50.57 27.87
CA ILE A 19 40.27 49.42 27.26
C ILE A 19 40.41 48.26 28.26
N PHE A 20 40.66 48.56 29.54
CA PHE A 20 40.92 47.56 30.57
C PHE A 20 39.68 47.05 31.31
N LEU A 21 38.48 47.65 31.16
CA LEU A 21 37.25 47.14 31.75
C LEU A 21 36.82 45.83 31.08
N PRO A 22 37.07 44.64 31.68
CA PRO A 22 36.85 43.34 31.03
C PRO A 22 35.36 42.96 30.99
N GLY A 23 34.51 43.69 31.72
CA GLY A 23 33.12 43.33 31.97
C GLY A 23 32.24 43.27 30.72
N TRP A 24 32.50 44.11 29.72
CA TRP A 24 31.69 44.15 28.50
C TRP A 24 31.89 42.89 27.64
N LYS A 25 33.14 42.43 27.49
CA LYS A 25 33.49 41.23 26.71
C LYS A 25 32.95 39.94 27.35
N VAL A 26 32.86 39.88 28.68
CA VAL A 26 32.32 38.72 29.41
C VAL A 26 30.80 38.60 29.26
N LEU A 27 30.07 39.72 29.24
CA LEU A 27 28.63 39.74 29.03
C LEU A 27 28.23 39.33 27.61
N GLU A 28 28.96 39.80 26.60
CA GLU A 28 28.78 39.36 25.21
C GLU A 28 29.13 37.87 25.05
N GLY A 29 30.26 37.41 25.62
CA GLY A 29 30.67 36.01 25.59
C GLY A 29 29.63 35.04 26.16
N ARG A 30 28.95 35.41 27.26
CA ARG A 30 27.85 34.59 27.83
C ARG A 30 26.63 34.51 26.91
N ARG A 31 26.23 35.62 26.27
CA ARG A 31 25.11 35.61 25.32
C ARG A 31 25.43 34.79 24.07
N LEU A 32 26.66 34.90 23.58
CA LEU A 32 27.16 34.09 22.47
C LEU A 32 27.20 32.60 22.83
N ALA A 33 27.72 32.25 24.01
CA ALA A 33 27.74 30.86 24.49
C ALA A 33 26.33 30.25 24.62
N LEU A 34 25.35 31.02 25.12
CA LEU A 34 23.96 30.58 25.19
C LEU A 34 23.34 30.37 23.79
N ARG A 35 23.65 31.23 22.82
CA ARG A 35 23.20 31.04 21.42
C ARG A 35 23.85 29.82 20.78
N VAL A 36 25.14 29.62 21.00
CA VAL A 36 25.88 28.45 20.49
C VAL A 36 25.29 27.16 21.08
N ASN A 37 25.08 27.08 22.39
CA ASN A 37 24.47 25.90 23.02
C ASN A 37 23.04 25.64 22.53
N ARG A 38 22.26 26.71 22.29
CA ARG A 38 20.91 26.57 21.73
C ARG A 38 20.95 26.05 20.30
N LEU A 39 21.83 26.62 19.46
CA LEU A 39 22.03 26.19 18.08
C LEU A 39 22.55 24.75 18.02
N GLU A 40 23.48 24.35 18.87
CA GLU A 40 23.94 22.97 18.97
C GLU A 40 22.82 22.01 19.40
N GLY A 41 21.96 22.42 20.33
CA GLY A 41 20.77 21.66 20.71
C GLY A 41 19.78 21.48 19.54
N GLU A 42 19.53 22.55 18.79
CA GLU A 42 18.69 22.53 17.60
C GLU A 42 19.29 21.64 16.50
N VAL A 43 20.60 21.72 16.24
CA VAL A 43 21.31 20.84 15.29
C VAL A 43 21.21 19.38 15.73
N ARG A 44 21.40 19.07 17.01
CA ARG A 44 21.26 17.69 17.52
C ARG A 44 19.85 17.16 17.34
N LYS A 45 18.83 17.98 17.64
CA LYS A 45 17.43 17.63 17.46
C LYS A 45 17.10 17.37 15.98
N LEU A 46 17.50 18.28 15.09
CA LEU A 46 17.31 18.15 13.65
C LEU A 46 18.06 16.95 13.06
N THR A 47 19.21 16.60 13.62
CA THR A 47 19.97 15.41 13.20
C THR A 47 19.24 14.14 13.62
N GLN A 48 18.72 14.09 14.86
CA GLN A 48 17.90 12.95 15.32
C GLN A 48 16.59 12.81 14.53
N GLU A 49 15.92 13.91 14.23
CA GLU A 49 14.72 13.91 13.38
C GLU A 49 15.03 13.46 11.95
N ASN A 50 16.14 13.92 11.36
CA ASN A 50 16.59 13.43 10.05
C ASN A 50 16.90 11.93 10.05
N LEU A 51 17.54 11.41 11.10
CA LEU A 51 17.83 9.97 11.21
C LEU A 51 16.54 9.16 11.31
N ARG A 52 15.58 9.59 12.12
CA ARG A 52 14.25 8.96 12.22
C ARG A 52 13.50 8.99 10.89
N LEU A 53 13.45 10.14 10.23
CA LEU A 53 12.80 10.28 8.92
C LEU A 53 13.49 9.41 7.86
N ARG A 54 14.82 9.31 7.87
CA ARG A 54 15.55 8.41 6.97
C ARG A 54 15.22 6.95 7.22
N GLU A 55 15.13 6.51 8.47
CA GLU A 55 14.71 5.14 8.80
C GLU A 55 13.27 4.85 8.34
N GLU A 56 12.34 5.78 8.54
CA GLU A 56 10.96 5.64 8.06
C GLU A 56 10.87 5.60 6.53
N VAL A 57 11.62 6.48 5.85
CA VAL A 57 11.68 6.51 4.38
C VAL A 57 12.33 5.27 3.79
N LEU A 58 13.27 4.62 4.50
CA LEU A 58 13.85 3.35 4.06
C LEU A 58 12.92 2.15 4.32
N LYS A 59 12.10 2.19 5.38
CA LYS A 59 11.14 1.11 5.69
C LYS A 59 9.90 1.12 4.78
N LYS A 60 9.41 2.29 4.38
CA LYS A 60 8.26 2.43 3.45
C LYS A 60 8.41 1.63 2.14
N PRO A 61 9.50 1.73 1.37
CA PRO A 61 9.65 1.00 0.12
C PRO A 61 9.82 -0.52 0.32
N GLU A 62 10.35 -0.97 1.47
CA GLU A 62 10.41 -2.41 1.77
C GLU A 62 9.03 -2.98 2.12
N GLN A 63 8.24 -2.23 2.89
CA GLN A 63 6.85 -2.58 3.20
C GLN A 63 5.97 -2.59 1.93
N GLU A 64 6.08 -1.56 1.08
CA GLU A 64 5.38 -1.49 -0.21
C GLU A 64 5.76 -2.64 -1.15
N LYS A 65 7.04 -3.01 -1.23
CA LYS A 65 7.50 -4.18 -2.00
C LYS A 65 6.93 -5.49 -1.44
N ALA A 66 6.90 -5.65 -0.13
CA ALA A 66 6.35 -6.84 0.51
C ALA A 66 4.84 -6.97 0.24
N GLU A 67 4.08 -5.89 0.37
CA GLU A 67 2.64 -5.86 0.05
C GLU A 67 2.38 -6.16 -1.43
N THR A 68 3.15 -5.56 -2.34
CA THR A 68 3.04 -5.82 -3.79
C THR A 68 3.36 -7.28 -4.11
N GLY A 69 4.36 -7.85 -3.45
CA GLY A 69 4.70 -9.28 -3.57
C GLY A 69 3.55 -10.20 -3.14
N LYS A 70 2.86 -9.86 -2.05
CA LYS A 70 1.68 -10.62 -1.57
C LYS A 70 0.50 -10.52 -2.53
N ILE A 71 0.21 -9.32 -3.03
CA ILE A 71 -0.84 -9.12 -4.04
C ILE A 71 -0.51 -9.93 -5.30
N SER A 72 0.74 -9.86 -5.79
CA SER A 72 1.18 -10.62 -6.96
C SER A 72 1.05 -12.14 -6.74
N ALA A 73 1.41 -12.64 -5.56
CA ALA A 73 1.23 -14.05 -5.22
C ALA A 73 -0.25 -14.47 -5.26
N LEU A 74 -1.13 -13.66 -4.67
CA LEU A 74 -2.57 -13.91 -4.69
C LEU A 74 -3.13 -13.93 -6.13
N VAL A 75 -2.76 -12.94 -6.95
CA VAL A 75 -3.17 -12.85 -8.36
C VAL A 75 -2.73 -14.11 -9.12
N ARG A 76 -1.48 -14.56 -8.93
CA ARG A 76 -0.97 -15.78 -9.57
C ARG A 76 -1.75 -17.04 -9.16
N ASP A 77 -2.17 -17.14 -7.90
CA ASP A 77 -2.97 -18.28 -7.43
C ASP A 77 -4.39 -18.24 -8.03
N LEU A 78 -5.00 -17.06 -8.16
CA LEU A 78 -6.30 -16.87 -8.79
C LEU A 78 -6.26 -17.14 -10.31
N GLU A 79 -5.21 -16.69 -11.00
CA GLU A 79 -4.98 -17.00 -12.42
C GLU A 79 -4.73 -18.49 -12.65
N ALA A 80 -3.97 -19.13 -11.75
CA ALA A 80 -3.79 -20.57 -11.76
C ALA A 80 -5.13 -21.30 -11.57
N LEU A 81 -6.01 -20.79 -10.70
CA LEU A 81 -7.34 -21.37 -10.46
C LEU A 81 -8.20 -21.26 -11.71
N ARG A 82 -8.25 -20.08 -12.33
CA ARG A 82 -8.94 -19.86 -13.61
C ARG A 82 -8.43 -20.80 -14.70
N SER A 83 -7.12 -20.97 -14.80
CA SER A 83 -6.48 -21.86 -15.78
C SER A 83 -6.78 -23.34 -15.49
N ALA A 84 -6.77 -23.74 -14.22
CA ALA A 84 -7.09 -25.10 -13.81
C ALA A 84 -8.55 -25.46 -14.15
N ILE A 85 -9.49 -24.54 -13.94
CA ILE A 85 -10.91 -24.74 -14.33
C ILE A 85 -11.06 -24.83 -15.85
N ALA A 86 -10.24 -24.09 -16.61
CA ALA A 86 -10.18 -24.22 -18.07
C ALA A 86 -9.50 -25.53 -18.55
N GLY A 87 -9.00 -26.38 -17.63
CA GLY A 87 -8.41 -27.68 -17.94
C GLY A 87 -6.88 -27.73 -17.96
N ALA A 88 -6.19 -26.66 -17.53
CA ALA A 88 -4.73 -26.64 -17.46
C ALA A 88 -4.22 -27.55 -16.33
N LYS A 89 -3.74 -28.75 -16.69
CA LYS A 89 -3.23 -29.76 -15.74
C LYS A 89 -2.08 -29.26 -14.88
N VAL A 90 -1.17 -28.47 -15.44
CA VAL A 90 -0.02 -27.92 -14.72
C VAL A 90 -0.46 -26.97 -13.59
N SER A 91 -1.45 -26.11 -13.87
CA SER A 91 -2.00 -25.20 -12.86
C SER A 91 -2.77 -25.96 -11.78
N LEU A 92 -3.51 -27.00 -12.18
CA LEU A 92 -4.20 -27.90 -11.26
C LEU A 92 -3.23 -28.61 -10.32
N GLU A 93 -2.18 -29.25 -10.85
CA GLU A 93 -1.16 -29.92 -10.03
C GLU A 93 -0.45 -28.94 -9.09
N ARG A 94 -0.15 -27.72 -9.54
CA ARG A 94 0.44 -26.68 -8.71
C ARG A 94 -0.47 -26.32 -7.53
N LEU A 95 -1.76 -26.09 -7.79
CA LEU A 95 -2.72 -25.72 -6.75
C LEU A 95 -2.99 -26.89 -5.81
N GLN A 96 -3.07 -28.11 -6.32
CA GLN A 96 -3.27 -29.30 -5.51
C GLN A 96 -2.05 -29.59 -4.61
N LYS A 97 -0.83 -29.39 -5.11
CA LYS A 97 0.38 -29.48 -4.28
C LYS A 97 0.41 -28.40 -3.19
N LYS A 98 -0.07 -27.19 -3.48
CA LYS A 98 -0.02 -26.06 -2.53
C LYS A 98 -1.15 -26.07 -1.50
N TYR A 99 -2.36 -26.46 -1.88
CA TYR A 99 -3.58 -26.34 -1.07
C TYR A 99 -4.30 -27.67 -0.79
N GLY A 100 -3.92 -28.75 -1.47
CA GLY A 100 -4.50 -30.09 -1.30
C GLY A 100 -5.92 -30.27 -1.86
N LEU A 101 -6.45 -29.27 -2.58
CA LEU A 101 -7.83 -29.27 -3.08
C LEU A 101 -7.89 -29.18 -4.60
N GLY A 102 -8.98 -29.71 -5.16
CA GLY A 102 -9.37 -29.52 -6.56
C GLY A 102 -10.02 -28.14 -6.80
N PRO A 103 -10.28 -27.79 -8.07
CA PRO A 103 -10.89 -26.51 -8.44
C PRO A 103 -12.35 -26.48 -7.96
N GLY A 104 -12.68 -25.47 -7.16
CA GLY A 104 -14.00 -25.32 -6.56
C GLY A 104 -14.09 -24.13 -5.61
N PRO A 105 -15.26 -23.89 -4.99
CA PRO A 105 -15.48 -22.78 -4.08
C PRO A 105 -14.58 -22.89 -2.83
N GLU A 106 -14.36 -24.11 -2.32
CA GLU A 106 -13.50 -24.34 -1.15
C GLU A 106 -12.03 -23.95 -1.40
N LEU A 107 -11.52 -24.23 -2.60
CA LEU A 107 -10.17 -23.83 -2.99
C LEU A 107 -10.07 -22.31 -3.13
N LEU A 108 -11.09 -21.66 -3.70
CA LEU A 108 -11.15 -20.20 -3.73
C LEU A 108 -11.08 -19.63 -2.31
N THR A 109 -11.89 -20.13 -1.37
CA THR A 109 -11.87 -19.68 0.02
C THR A 109 -10.48 -19.86 0.66
N LYS A 110 -9.82 -21.01 0.45
CA LYS A 110 -8.45 -21.23 0.95
C LYS A 110 -7.42 -20.28 0.34
N ILE A 111 -7.51 -19.99 -0.97
CA ILE A 111 -6.63 -19.03 -1.65
C ILE A 111 -6.79 -17.65 -1.02
N LEU A 112 -8.02 -17.19 -0.81
CA LEU A 112 -8.29 -15.90 -0.16
C LEU A 112 -7.75 -15.88 1.28
N GLN A 113 -7.94 -16.96 2.04
CA GLN A 113 -7.46 -17.06 3.42
C GLN A 113 -5.93 -17.14 3.52
N SER A 114 -5.22 -17.55 2.46
CA SER A 114 -3.76 -17.70 2.48
C SER A 114 -2.97 -16.40 2.59
N GLN A 115 -3.63 -15.24 2.42
CA GLN A 115 -3.04 -13.91 2.56
C GLN A 115 -3.82 -13.07 3.58
N PRO A 116 -3.72 -13.37 4.90
CA PRO A 116 -4.51 -12.69 5.93
C PRO A 116 -4.16 -11.20 6.07
N ASP A 117 -2.93 -10.82 5.71
CA ASP A 117 -2.43 -9.45 5.81
C ASP A 117 -3.10 -8.48 4.82
N LEU A 118 -3.71 -9.00 3.75
CA LEU A 118 -4.49 -8.19 2.82
C LEU A 118 -5.91 -8.03 3.35
N SER A 119 -6.48 -6.83 3.19
CA SER A 119 -7.87 -6.60 3.56
C SER A 119 -8.80 -7.58 2.83
N TRP A 120 -9.86 -8.05 3.51
CA TRP A 120 -10.82 -8.97 2.91
C TRP A 120 -11.44 -8.38 1.64
N ALA A 121 -11.81 -7.09 1.69
CA ALA A 121 -12.37 -6.37 0.55
C ALA A 121 -11.46 -6.37 -0.69
N LEU A 122 -10.14 -6.20 -0.51
CA LEU A 122 -9.19 -6.24 -1.62
C LEU A 122 -9.08 -7.65 -2.22
N ARG A 123 -8.99 -8.67 -1.36
CA ARG A 123 -8.91 -10.07 -1.78
C ARG A 123 -10.14 -10.50 -2.57
N GLU A 124 -11.32 -10.14 -2.08
CA GLU A 124 -12.60 -10.43 -2.72
C GLU A 124 -12.72 -9.70 -4.07
N ARG A 125 -12.38 -8.41 -4.12
CA ARG A 125 -12.38 -7.64 -5.37
C ARG A 125 -11.46 -8.26 -6.42
N LEU A 126 -10.23 -8.62 -6.04
CA LEU A 126 -9.28 -9.28 -6.94
C LEU A 126 -9.80 -10.61 -7.46
N ALA A 127 -10.43 -11.42 -6.60
CA ALA A 127 -11.04 -12.67 -7.03
C ALA A 127 -12.17 -12.45 -8.03
N GLN A 128 -13.06 -11.49 -7.78
CA GLN A 128 -14.13 -11.17 -8.71
C GLN A 128 -13.58 -10.66 -10.05
N ASP A 129 -12.59 -9.76 -10.02
CA ASP A 129 -12.00 -9.21 -11.24
C ASP A 129 -11.28 -10.27 -12.08
N ILE A 130 -10.55 -11.21 -11.45
CA ILE A 130 -9.78 -12.24 -12.15
C ILE A 130 -10.63 -13.42 -12.61
N LEU A 131 -11.51 -13.92 -11.73
CA LEU A 131 -12.26 -15.16 -11.94
C LEU A 131 -13.57 -14.94 -12.71
N VAL A 132 -14.25 -13.82 -12.48
CA VAL A 132 -15.50 -13.46 -13.16
C VAL A 132 -15.19 -12.51 -14.33
N GLY A 133 -14.47 -11.42 -14.05
CA GLY A 133 -14.14 -10.39 -15.04
C GLY A 133 -15.37 -9.75 -15.68
N GLU A 134 -15.15 -8.95 -16.72
CA GLU A 134 -16.24 -8.22 -17.40
C GLU A 134 -17.20 -9.16 -18.14
N VAL A 135 -16.66 -10.16 -18.83
CA VAL A 135 -17.46 -11.14 -19.59
C VAL A 135 -18.32 -11.97 -18.65
N GLY A 136 -17.75 -12.50 -17.55
CA GLY A 136 -18.53 -13.23 -16.55
C GLY A 136 -19.60 -12.35 -15.91
N ARG A 137 -19.29 -11.08 -15.60
CA ARG A 137 -20.29 -10.12 -15.10
C ARG A 137 -21.40 -9.87 -16.11
N ALA A 138 -21.09 -9.72 -17.40
CA ALA A 138 -22.09 -9.57 -18.45
C ALA A 138 -23.01 -10.80 -18.53
N VAL A 139 -22.43 -12.01 -18.49
CA VAL A 139 -23.18 -13.27 -18.46
C VAL A 139 -24.07 -13.35 -17.22
N LEU A 140 -23.55 -13.03 -16.03
CA LEU A 140 -24.33 -13.03 -14.79
C LEU A 140 -25.49 -12.02 -14.81
N ARG A 141 -25.29 -10.81 -15.36
CA ARG A 141 -26.36 -9.81 -15.53
C ARG A 141 -27.44 -10.29 -16.49
N SER A 142 -27.05 -10.88 -17.61
CA SER A 142 -28.00 -11.46 -18.57
C SER A 142 -28.74 -12.66 -17.99
N LEU A 143 -28.08 -13.49 -17.17
CA LEU A 143 -28.72 -14.61 -16.48
C LEU A 143 -29.71 -14.18 -15.40
N ALA A 144 -29.51 -13.01 -14.80
CA ALA A 144 -30.45 -12.45 -13.85
C ALA A 144 -31.80 -12.08 -14.50
N SER A 145 -31.84 -11.85 -15.82
CA SER A 145 -33.06 -11.53 -16.57
C SER A 145 -33.60 -12.68 -17.43
N SER A 146 -32.77 -13.65 -17.84
CA SER A 146 -33.19 -14.83 -18.58
C SER A 146 -32.29 -16.04 -18.31
N SER A 147 -32.89 -17.22 -18.10
CA SER A 147 -32.16 -18.48 -17.95
C SER A 147 -31.73 -19.13 -19.27
N SER A 148 -32.15 -18.59 -20.42
CA SER A 148 -31.80 -19.13 -21.74
C SER A 148 -30.42 -18.68 -22.19
N LEU A 149 -29.50 -19.63 -22.40
CA LEU A 149 -28.13 -19.34 -22.84
C LEU A 149 -28.06 -18.64 -24.21
N ASP A 150 -29.00 -18.93 -25.11
CA ASP A 150 -29.08 -18.28 -26.42
C ASP A 150 -29.48 -16.81 -26.27
N GLN A 151 -30.42 -16.51 -25.37
CA GLN A 151 -30.81 -15.14 -25.06
C GLN A 151 -29.71 -14.39 -24.32
N VAL A 152 -28.97 -15.07 -23.44
CA VAL A 152 -27.78 -14.52 -22.77
C VAL A 152 -26.69 -14.18 -23.79
N SER A 153 -26.42 -15.06 -24.75
CA SER A 153 -25.47 -14.79 -25.84
C SER A 153 -25.87 -13.56 -26.65
N ALA A 154 -27.14 -13.47 -27.06
CA ALA A 154 -27.66 -12.34 -27.82
C ALA A 154 -27.63 -11.02 -27.05
N THR A 155 -27.99 -11.03 -25.76
CA THR A 155 -28.03 -9.80 -24.93
C THR A 155 -26.66 -9.33 -24.47
N SER A 156 -25.74 -10.25 -24.16
CA SER A 156 -24.39 -9.90 -23.73
C SER A 156 -23.44 -9.59 -24.89
N GLY A 157 -23.82 -9.93 -26.13
CA GLY A 157 -22.94 -9.82 -27.30
C GLY A 157 -21.78 -10.84 -27.28
N VAL A 158 -21.85 -11.86 -26.42
CA VAL A 158 -20.81 -12.87 -26.25
C VAL A 158 -21.18 -14.14 -27.02
N PRO A 159 -20.27 -14.76 -27.79
CA PRO A 159 -20.57 -15.99 -28.52
C PRO A 159 -21.04 -17.13 -27.60
N LEU A 160 -22.03 -17.91 -28.04
CA LEU A 160 -22.64 -18.98 -27.23
C LEU A 160 -21.62 -20.00 -26.68
N ALA A 161 -20.58 -20.33 -27.44
CA ALA A 161 -19.51 -21.22 -26.97
C ALA A 161 -18.76 -20.64 -25.75
N VAL A 162 -18.49 -19.33 -25.77
CA VAL A 162 -17.85 -18.62 -24.66
C VAL A 162 -18.81 -18.52 -23.48
N VAL A 163 -20.08 -18.22 -23.72
CA VAL A 163 -21.12 -18.21 -22.66
C VAL A 163 -21.18 -19.57 -21.94
N LYS A 164 -21.25 -20.68 -22.68
CA LYS A 164 -21.28 -22.03 -22.10
C LYS A 164 -20.04 -22.31 -21.25
N SER A 165 -18.86 -21.91 -21.72
CA SER A 165 -17.60 -22.04 -20.98
C SER A 165 -17.61 -21.22 -19.69
N GLU A 166 -18.03 -19.96 -19.75
CA GLU A 166 -18.09 -19.08 -18.58
C GLU A 166 -19.15 -19.53 -17.57
N VAL A 167 -20.32 -19.98 -18.03
CA VAL A 167 -21.34 -20.58 -17.15
C VAL A 167 -20.77 -21.77 -16.39
N ARG A 168 -20.09 -22.70 -17.07
CA ARG A 168 -19.47 -23.86 -16.42
C ARG A 168 -18.44 -23.44 -15.37
N ARG A 169 -17.63 -22.42 -15.66
CA ARG A 169 -16.65 -21.87 -14.70
C ARG A 169 -17.36 -21.24 -13.50
N LEU A 170 -18.36 -20.41 -13.73
CA LEU A 170 -19.12 -19.72 -12.68
C LEU A 170 -19.87 -20.72 -11.79
N GLN A 171 -20.39 -21.81 -12.33
CA GLN A 171 -20.95 -22.92 -11.56
C GLN A 171 -19.87 -23.64 -10.74
N THR A 172 -18.73 -23.95 -11.35
CA THR A 172 -17.60 -24.62 -10.65
C THR A 172 -17.11 -23.79 -9.45
N LEU A 173 -17.15 -22.46 -9.56
CA LEU A 173 -16.73 -21.54 -8.51
C LEU A 173 -17.86 -21.18 -7.52
N GLY A 174 -19.09 -21.62 -7.76
CA GLY A 174 -20.24 -21.35 -6.89
C GLY A 174 -20.87 -19.97 -7.05
N TYR A 175 -20.62 -19.24 -8.15
CA TYR A 175 -21.33 -18.00 -8.49
C TYR A 175 -22.72 -18.27 -9.08
N LEU A 176 -22.89 -19.44 -9.69
CA LEU A 176 -24.17 -19.94 -10.22
C LEU A 176 -24.48 -21.31 -9.61
N ASP A 177 -25.76 -21.60 -9.41
CA ASP A 177 -26.21 -22.94 -9.08
C ASP A 177 -26.39 -23.82 -10.33
N GLU A 178 -26.77 -25.08 -10.14
CA GLU A 178 -27.03 -26.03 -11.22
C GLU A 178 -28.20 -25.60 -12.13
N LYS A 179 -29.10 -24.74 -11.63
CA LYS A 179 -30.27 -24.20 -12.34
C LYS A 179 -29.99 -22.85 -12.99
N LEU A 180 -28.73 -22.43 -13.09
CA LEU A 180 -28.29 -21.14 -13.66
C LEU A 180 -28.78 -19.92 -12.88
N SER A 181 -29.21 -20.08 -11.63
CA SER A 181 -29.60 -18.99 -10.76
C SER A 181 -28.37 -18.43 -10.02
N LEU A 182 -28.38 -17.12 -9.78
CA LEU A 182 -27.29 -16.45 -9.08
C LEU A 182 -27.29 -16.81 -7.60
N THR A 183 -26.16 -17.32 -7.12
CA THR A 183 -25.92 -17.51 -5.69
C THR A 183 -25.65 -16.15 -5.00
N GLN A 184 -25.46 -16.16 -3.68
CA GLN A 184 -25.05 -14.96 -2.95
C GLN A 184 -23.73 -14.38 -3.49
N LEU A 185 -22.74 -15.24 -3.79
CA LEU A 185 -21.49 -14.84 -4.42
C LEU A 185 -21.71 -14.25 -5.82
N GLY A 186 -22.61 -14.85 -6.61
CA GLY A 186 -23.04 -14.32 -7.91
C GLY A 186 -23.55 -12.88 -7.80
N LYS A 187 -24.45 -12.62 -6.84
CA LYS A 187 -25.01 -11.28 -6.61
C LYS A 187 -23.96 -10.28 -6.15
N MET A 188 -23.05 -10.68 -5.26
CA MET A 188 -21.94 -9.84 -4.78
C MET A 188 -20.94 -9.47 -5.89
N SER A 189 -20.82 -10.27 -6.95
CA SER A 189 -19.93 -9.94 -8.08
C SER A 189 -20.51 -8.88 -9.03
N LEU A 190 -21.79 -8.52 -8.86
CA LEU A 190 -22.52 -7.55 -9.66
C LEU A 190 -22.66 -6.17 -9.00
N SER A 191 -22.42 -6.06 -7.68
CA SER A 191 -22.40 -4.81 -6.92
C SER A 191 -21.08 -4.08 -7.08
#